data_AF-A0A497P539-F1
#
_entry.id   AF-A0A497P539-F1
#
_cell.length_a   1.000
_cell.length_b   1.000
_cell.length_c   1.000
_cell.angle_alpha   90.00
_cell.angle_beta   90.00
_cell.angle_gamma   90.00
#
_symmetry.space_group_name_H-M   'P 1'
#
loop_
_entity.id
_entity.type
_entity.pdbx_description
1 polymer ?
#
loop_
_entity_poly.entity_id
_entity_poly.type
_entity_poly.pdbx_seq_one_letter_code
_entity_poly.pdbx_strand_id
1 'polypeptide(L)'
;MSRKRNYECPVYKNFRNAVLKRDNFTCQMCNRKGKGIWLNVHHIIKWSSASSLRYDVDNGISLCRDCHKEVTGKESHYITYLTEKVRRNKK
;
A
#
# COMPACT_ATOMS: atom_id res chain seq x y z
N MET A 1 -15.47 19.02 -1.20
CA MET A 1 -14.36 19.04 -2.18
C MET A 1 -13.67 17.68 -2.21
N SER A 2 -14.02 16.81 -3.17
CA SER A 2 -13.34 15.52 -3.30
C SER A 2 -11.95 15.80 -3.89
N ARG A 3 -10.91 15.80 -3.04
CA ARG A 3 -9.50 15.98 -3.46
C ARG A 3 -9.13 14.81 -4.36
N LYS A 4 -9.38 14.94 -5.67
CA LYS A 4 -8.94 13.96 -6.68
C LYS A 4 -7.44 13.79 -6.52
N ARG A 5 -7.01 12.54 -6.28
CA ARG A 5 -5.59 12.18 -6.15
C ARG A 5 -4.94 12.36 -7.52
N ASN A 6 -3.86 13.11 -7.61
CA ASN A 6 -3.13 13.27 -8.86
C ASN A 6 -2.26 12.03 -9.12
N TYR A 7 -2.84 11.01 -9.74
CA TYR A 7 -2.16 9.75 -10.08
C TYR A 7 -1.05 9.91 -11.12
N GLU A 8 -1.03 11.04 -11.83
CA GLU A 8 -0.04 11.35 -12.86
C GLU A 8 1.26 11.93 -12.30
N CYS A 9 1.28 12.29 -11.01
CA CYS A 9 2.46 12.83 -10.36
C CYS A 9 3.62 11.80 -10.39
N PRO A 10 4.82 12.18 -10.90
CA PRO A 10 6.00 11.32 -10.90
C PRO A 10 6.33 10.76 -9.52
N VAL A 11 6.12 11.56 -8.47
CA VAL A 11 6.34 11.18 -7.07
C VAL A 11 5.43 10.00 -6.68
N TYR A 12 4.16 10.01 -7.10
CA TYR A 12 3.23 8.91 -6.83
C TYR A 12 3.65 7.63 -7.55
N LYS A 13 4.10 7.74 -8.82
CA LYS A 13 4.60 6.59 -9.59
C LYS A 13 5.84 5.99 -8.95
N ASN A 14 6.78 6.82 -8.51
CA ASN A 14 7.99 6.39 -7.82
C ASN A 14 7.67 5.69 -6.49
N PHE A 15 6.82 6.30 -5.66
CA PHE A 15 6.33 5.70 -4.43
C PHE A 15 5.67 4.33 -4.69
N ARG A 16 4.73 4.25 -5.63
CA ARG A 16 4.04 3.01 -5.97
C ARG A 16 5.02 1.93 -6.41
N ASN A 17 5.98 2.27 -7.26
CA ASN A 17 6.97 1.32 -7.76
C ASN A 17 7.93 0.88 -6.64
N ALA A 18 8.34 1.78 -5.75
CA ALA A 18 9.19 1.44 -4.61
C ALA A 18 8.51 0.44 -3.66
N VAL A 19 7.23 0.65 -3.35
CA VAL A 19 6.43 -0.27 -2.51
C VAL A 19 6.29 -1.64 -3.17
N LEU A 20 5.88 -1.68 -4.45
CA LEU A 20 5.73 -2.95 -5.19
C LEU A 20 7.06 -3.70 -5.30
N LYS A 21 8.17 -2.98 -5.51
CA LYS A 21 9.51 -3.57 -5.60
C LYS A 21 9.95 -4.14 -4.25
N ARG A 22 9.77 -3.42 -3.14
CA ARG A 22 10.04 -3.91 -1.78
C ARG A 22 9.26 -5.19 -1.48
N ASP A 23 7.98 -5.21 -1.86
CA ASP A 23 7.09 -6.34 -1.62
C ASP A 23 7.22 -7.46 -2.67
N ASN A 24 8.25 -7.39 -3.53
CA ASN A 24 8.52 -8.34 -4.60
C ASN A 24 7.27 -8.68 -5.44
N PHE A 25 6.48 -7.66 -5.79
CA PHE A 25 5.24 -7.78 -6.55
C PHE A 25 4.32 -8.88 -6.00
N THR A 26 4.22 -8.96 -4.67
CA THR A 26 3.43 -9.98 -3.96
C THR A 26 2.47 -9.31 -2.99
N CYS A 27 1.23 -9.81 -2.93
CA CYS A 27 0.26 -9.36 -1.93
C CYS A 27 0.75 -9.76 -0.54
N GLN A 28 0.90 -8.80 0.37
CA GLN A 28 1.50 -9.05 1.69
C GLN A 28 0.55 -9.69 2.72
N MET A 29 -0.74 -9.72 2.42
CA MET A 29 -1.76 -10.40 3.23
C MET A 29 -1.94 -11.86 2.84
N CYS A 30 -2.18 -12.15 1.55
CA CYS A 30 -2.48 -13.51 1.08
C CYS A 30 -1.35 -14.16 0.27
N ASN A 31 -0.20 -13.51 0.12
CA ASN A 31 0.99 -13.99 -0.61
C ASN A 31 0.75 -14.33 -2.10
N ARG A 32 -0.38 -13.91 -2.69
CA ARG A 32 -0.65 -14.08 -4.13
C ARG A 32 0.25 -13.17 -4.98
N LYS A 33 0.85 -13.73 -6.03
CA LYS A 33 1.69 -13.05 -7.04
C LYS A 33 1.56 -13.72 -8.41
N GLY A 34 1.94 -13.04 -9.48
CA GLY A 34 2.01 -13.59 -10.84
C GLY A 34 1.04 -12.94 -11.84
N LYS A 35 0.99 -13.51 -13.06
CA LYS A 35 0.13 -13.02 -14.15
C LYS A 35 -1.34 -13.12 -13.75
N GLY A 36 -2.10 -12.03 -13.95
CA GLY A 36 -3.52 -11.94 -13.62
C GLY A 36 -3.83 -11.42 -12.21
N ILE A 37 -2.82 -11.25 -11.34
CA ILE A 37 -3.02 -10.64 -10.02
C ILE A 37 -2.82 -9.14 -10.10
N TRP A 38 -3.91 -8.38 -9.96
CA TRP A 38 -3.83 -6.92 -9.87
C TRP A 38 -3.43 -6.48 -8.45
N LEU A 39 -2.26 -5.88 -8.33
CA LEU A 39 -1.75 -5.32 -7.08
C LEU A 39 -1.94 -3.82 -7.00
N ASN A 40 -2.44 -3.38 -5.85
CA ASN A 40 -2.60 -2.00 -5.47
C ASN A 40 -1.73 -1.71 -4.25
N VAL A 41 -1.25 -0.47 -4.17
CA VAL A 41 -0.57 0.02 -2.97
C VAL A 41 -1.62 0.60 -2.04
N HIS A 42 -1.75 0.00 -0.87
CA HIS A 42 -2.60 0.45 0.22
C HIS A 42 -1.81 1.35 1.15
N HIS A 43 -2.42 2.45 1.60
CA HIS A 43 -1.84 3.32 2.64
C HIS A 43 -2.25 2.80 4.02
N ILE A 44 -1.27 2.41 4.86
CA ILE A 44 -1.52 1.87 6.21
C ILE A 44 -2.14 2.94 7.12
N ILE A 45 -1.55 4.14 7.12
CA ILE A 45 -2.11 5.35 7.71
C ILE A 45 -2.85 6.11 6.61
N LYS A 46 -4.11 6.44 6.87
CA LYS A 46 -5.02 7.08 5.92
C LYS A 46 -4.40 8.35 5.32
N TRP A 47 -4.57 8.49 4.01
CA TRP A 47 -4.12 9.65 3.21
C TRP A 47 -4.58 11.02 3.76
N SER A 48 -5.76 11.06 4.39
CA SER A 48 -6.35 12.25 5.00
C SER A 48 -5.77 12.57 6.37
N SER A 49 -5.23 11.58 7.08
CA SER A 49 -4.76 11.71 8.45
C SER A 49 -3.33 12.23 8.57
N ALA A 50 -2.46 11.94 7.58
CA ALA A 50 -1.08 12.41 7.58
C ALA A 50 -0.63 12.80 6.17
N SER A 51 -0.40 14.08 5.93
CA SER A 51 0.08 14.59 4.64
C SER A 51 1.55 14.23 4.36
N SER A 52 2.38 14.18 5.40
CA SER A 52 3.80 13.82 5.32
C SER A 52 4.03 12.36 4.89
N LEU A 53 3.11 11.46 5.23
CA LEU A 53 3.24 10.01 4.99
C LEU A 53 2.66 9.54 3.66
N ARG A 54 2.18 10.45 2.80
CA ARG A 54 1.48 10.10 1.55
C ARG A 54 2.34 9.34 0.54
N TYR A 55 3.64 9.65 0.54
CA TYR A 55 4.63 9.07 -0.35
C TYR A 55 5.73 8.34 0.40
N ASP A 56 5.53 8.11 1.71
CA ASP A 56 6.44 7.31 2.52
C ASP A 56 6.24 5.84 2.17
N VAL A 57 7.31 5.20 1.69
CA VAL A 57 7.31 3.78 1.30
C VAL A 57 6.87 2.89 2.46
N ASP A 58 7.16 3.26 3.71
CA ASP A 58 6.78 2.49 4.90
C ASP A 58 5.31 2.57 5.23
N ASN A 59 4.66 3.64 4.78
CA ASN A 59 3.23 3.80 4.88
C ASN A 59 2.49 3.12 3.71
N GLY A 60 3.19 2.54 2.74
CA GLY A 60 2.62 1.81 1.63
C GLY A 60 2.82 0.30 1.75
N ILE A 61 1.80 -0.49 1.41
CA ILE A 61 1.89 -1.96 1.33
C ILE A 61 1.16 -2.51 0.11
N SER A 62 1.74 -3.54 -0.52
CA SER A 62 1.20 -4.17 -1.72
C SER A 62 0.11 -5.18 -1.36
N LEU A 63 -1.12 -4.93 -1.83
CA LEU A 63 -2.28 -5.80 -1.63
C LEU A 63 -2.95 -6.12 -2.96
N CYS A 64 -3.48 -7.34 -3.10
CA CYS A 64 -4.39 -7.65 -4.21
C CYS A 64 -5.73 -6.95 -4.01
N ARG A 65 -6.56 -6.91 -5.07
CA ARG A 65 -7.88 -6.27 -5.03
C ARG A 65 -8.76 -6.73 -3.86
N ASP A 66 -8.79 -8.03 -3.58
CA ASP A 66 -9.66 -8.61 -2.53
C ASP A 66 -9.20 -8.17 -1.13
N CYS A 67 -7.90 -8.34 -0.83
CA CYS A 67 -7.32 -7.92 0.44
C CYS A 67 -7.39 -6.40 0.62
N HIS A 68 -7.18 -5.64 -0.46
CA HIS A 68 -7.32 -4.19 -0.42
C HIS A 68 -8.75 -3.78 -0.05
N LYS A 69 -9.77 -4.44 -0.61
CA LYS A 69 -11.17 -4.18 -0.28
C LYS A 69 -11.50 -4.54 1.17
N GLU A 70 -10.93 -5.61 1.70
CA GLU A 70 -11.12 -6.05 3.09
C GLU A 70 -10.59 -5.03 4.11
N VAL A 71 -9.41 -4.46 3.85
CA VAL A 71 -8.77 -3.50 4.75
C VAL A 71 -9.37 -2.10 4.62
N THR A 72 -9.89 -1.73 3.44
CA THR A 72 -10.47 -0.40 3.21
C THR A 72 -11.62 -0.13 4.18
N GLY A 73 -11.52 0.93 4.98
CA GLY A 73 -12.50 1.28 6.02
C GLY A 73 -12.26 0.60 7.37
N LYS A 74 -11.37 -0.40 7.45
CA LYS A 74 -10.97 -1.10 8.67
C LYS A 74 -9.48 -0.91 8.98
N GLU A 75 -8.83 0.10 8.40
CA GLU A 75 -7.38 0.28 8.44
C GLU A 75 -6.85 0.20 9.87
N SER A 76 -7.54 0.85 10.83
CA SER A 76 -7.21 0.87 12.26
C SER A 76 -6.98 -0.52 12.87
N HIS A 77 -7.72 -1.54 12.45
CA HIS A 77 -7.58 -2.91 12.95
C HIS A 77 -6.36 -3.63 12.38
N TYR A 78 -5.91 -3.23 11.19
CA TYR A 78 -4.82 -3.86 10.47
C TYR A 78 -3.50 -3.08 10.57
N ILE A 79 -3.47 -1.89 11.18
CA ILE A 79 -2.27 -1.04 11.26
C ILE A 79 -1.06 -1.82 11.76
N THR A 80 -1.18 -2.46 12.94
CA THR A 80 -0.08 -3.21 13.55
C THR A 80 0.39 -4.33 12.62
N TYR A 81 -0.54 -5.16 12.15
CA TYR A 81 -0.26 -6.28 11.26
C TYR A 81 0.45 -5.87 9.95
N LEU A 82 -0.07 -4.83 9.27
CA LEU A 82 0.51 -4.36 8.00
C LEU A 82 1.86 -3.69 8.23
N THR A 83 2.02 -2.95 9.32
CA THR A 83 3.30 -2.32 9.68
C THR A 83 4.37 -3.37 9.96
N GLU A 84 4.03 -4.45 10.66
CA GLU A 84 4.95 -5.56 10.89
C GLU A 84 5.37 -6.25 9.59
N LYS A 85 4.44 -6.45 8.65
CA LYS A 85 4.74 -6.99 7.31
C LYS A 85 5.74 -6.11 6.55
N VAL A 86 5.50 -4.79 6.54
CA VAL A 86 6.44 -3.84 5.92
C VAL A 86 7.84 -3.94 6.52
N ARG A 87 7.94 -4.01 7.86
CA ARG A 87 9.23 -4.16 8.55
C ARG A 87 9.95 -5.46 8.19
N ARG A 88 9.22 -6.56 7.99
CA ARG A 88 9.80 -7.85 7.58
C ARG A 88 10.38 -7.81 6.17
N ASN A 89 9.76 -7.06 5.26
CA ASN A 89 10.18 -6.97 3.85
C ASN A 89 11.39 -6.05 3.61
N LYS A 90 11.89 -5.38 4.66
CA LYS A 90 13.10 -4.55 4.60
C LYS A 90 14.39 -5.30 4.97
N LYS A 91 14.26 -6.50 5.53
CA LYS A 91 15.39 -7.37 5.83
C LYS A 91 15.80 -8.11 4.56
#